data_AF-W8PIK0-F1
#
_entry.id   AF-W8PIK0-F1
#
_cell.length_a   1.000
_cell.length_b   1.000
_cell.length_c   1.000
_cell.angle_alpha   90.00
_cell.angle_beta   90.00
_cell.angle_gamma   90.00
#
_symmetry.space_group_name_H-M   'P 1'
#
loop_
_entity.id
_entity.type
_entity.pdbx_description
1 polymer ?
#
loop_
_entity_poly.entity_id
_entity_poly.type
_entity_poly.pdbx_seq_one_letter_code
_entity_poly.pdbx_strand_id
1 'polypeptide(L)'
;MFHIQQAIEKSLKALLLSRGIDVRTHKLGQLVALAKIPLSDDEITSLAEIEREYTRSRYYTPGFNPFTDYRREDVERWYEVAKRIYTKVGGLL
;
A
#
# COMPACT_ATOMS: atom_id res chain seq x y z
N MET A 1 3.54 -9.68 2.70
CA MET A 1 3.56 -8.51 1.79
C MET A 1 2.18 -8.24 1.16
N PHE A 2 1.60 -9.12 0.34
CA PHE A 2 0.33 -8.87 -0.38
C PHE A 2 -0.78 -8.19 0.45
N HIS A 3 -1.05 -8.67 1.66
CA HIS A 3 -2.08 -8.09 2.54
C HIS A 3 -1.78 -6.66 3.01
N ILE A 4 -0.50 -6.27 3.10
CA ILE A 4 -0.08 -4.90 3.42
C ILE A 4 -0.57 -3.96 2.31
N GLN A 5 -0.28 -4.30 1.05
CA GLN A 5 -0.73 -3.50 -0.09
C GLN A 5 -2.26 -3.46 -0.16
N GLN A 6 -2.94 -4.59 0.01
CA GLN A 6 -4.40 -4.63 -0.06
C GLN A 6 -5.05 -3.82 1.06
N ALA A 7 -4.52 -3.85 2.28
CA ALA A 7 -5.04 -3.06 3.40
C ALA A 7 -5.02 -1.55 3.09
N ILE A 8 -3.89 -1.05 2.54
CA ILE A 8 -3.78 0.36 2.12
C ILE A 8 -4.74 0.64 0.95
N GLU A 9 -4.79 -0.23 -0.06
CA GLU A 9 -5.67 -0.03 -1.23
C GLU A 9 -7.13 0.10 -0.80
N LYS A 10 -7.61 -0.83 0.05
CA LYS A 10 -9.02 -0.84 0.45
C LYS A 10 -9.36 0.33 1.37
N SER A 11 -8.48 0.73 2.29
CA SER A 11 -8.73 1.90 3.13
C SER A 11 -8.81 3.18 2.29
N LEU A 12 -7.90 3.37 1.34
CA LEU A 12 -7.94 4.53 0.43
C LEU A 12 -9.20 4.53 -0.44
N LYS A 13 -9.60 3.37 -0.97
CA LYS A 13 -10.84 3.24 -1.74
C LYS A 13 -12.07 3.54 -0.90
N ALA A 14 -12.10 3.09 0.35
CA ALA A 14 -13.20 3.40 1.26
C ALA A 14 -13.31 4.91 1.51
N LEU A 15 -12.19 5.59 1.74
CA LEU A 15 -12.15 7.05 1.90
C LEU A 15 -12.59 7.80 0.64
N LEU A 16 -12.17 7.34 -0.53
CA LEU A 16 -12.60 7.94 -1.80
C LEU A 16 -14.09 7.74 -2.04
N LEU A 17 -14.60 6.54 -1.73
CA LEU A 17 -16.01 6.21 -1.84
C LEU A 17 -16.87 7.05 -0.89
N SER A 18 -16.42 7.28 0.35
CA SER A 18 -17.14 8.15 1.31
C SER A 18 -17.22 9.60 0.83
N ARG A 19 -16.34 10.00 -0.09
CA ARG A 19 -16.32 11.31 -0.76
C ARG A 19 -17.05 11.31 -2.12
N GLY A 20 -17.76 10.23 -2.45
CA GLY A 20 -18.49 10.10 -3.71
C GLY A 20 -17.61 9.84 -4.93
N ILE A 21 -16.35 9.42 -4.75
CA ILE A 21 -15.40 9.14 -5.83
C ILE A 21 -15.21 7.62 -5.94
N ASP A 22 -15.77 7.01 -6.99
CA ASP A 22 -15.53 5.59 -7.31
C ASP A 22 -14.27 5.42 -8.19
N VAL A 23 -13.38 4.51 -7.80
CA VAL A 23 -12.07 4.31 -8.42
C VAL A 23 -11.76 2.83 -8.66
N ARG A 24 -11.34 2.50 -9.89
CA ARG A 24 -11.05 1.11 -10.30
C ARG A 24 -9.57 0.73 -10.32
N THR A 25 -8.67 1.67 -10.03
CA THR A 25 -7.21 1.45 -10.05
C THR A 25 -6.74 0.66 -8.82
N HIS A 26 -5.59 -0.02 -8.96
CA HIS A 26 -4.85 -0.65 -7.84
C HIS A 26 -3.58 0.12 -7.47
N LYS A 27 -3.29 1.22 -8.19
CA LYS A 27 -2.10 2.03 -7.97
C LYS A 27 -2.27 2.87 -6.71
N LEU A 28 -1.54 2.53 -5.66
CA LEU A 28 -1.55 3.24 -4.38
C LEU A 28 -1.17 4.70 -4.55
N GLY A 29 -0.15 5.00 -5.36
CA GLY A 29 0.27 6.39 -5.60
C GLY A 29 -0.85 7.26 -6.17
N GLN A 30 -1.63 6.70 -7.11
CA GLN A 30 -2.79 7.38 -7.68
C GLN A 30 -3.91 7.55 -6.64
N LEU A 31 -4.19 6.51 -5.85
CA LEU A 31 -5.21 6.56 -4.80
C LEU A 31 -4.88 7.61 -3.73
N VAL A 32 -3.63 7.70 -3.29
CA VAL A 32 -3.17 8.71 -2.33
C VAL A 32 -3.32 10.12 -2.90
N ALA A 33 -2.90 10.34 -4.15
CA ALA A 33 -3.02 11.64 -4.81
C ALA A 33 -4.49 12.09 -4.92
N LEU A 34 -5.40 11.18 -5.30
CA LEU A 34 -6.83 11.45 -5.36
C LEU A 34 -7.43 11.71 -3.98
N ALA A 35 -6.99 10.95 -2.96
CA ALA A 35 -7.45 11.11 -1.60
C ALA A 35 -6.86 12.37 -0.91
N LYS A 36 -5.90 13.05 -1.55
CA LYS A 36 -5.24 14.27 -1.05
C LYS A 36 -4.70 14.11 0.38
N ILE A 37 -4.14 12.94 0.68
CA ILE A 37 -3.59 12.64 2.01
C ILE A 37 -2.13 13.13 2.06
N PRO A 38 -1.76 13.92 3.07
CA PRO A 38 -0.37 14.32 3.26
C PRO A 38 0.46 13.12 3.74
N LEU A 39 1.43 12.71 2.92
CA LEU A 39 2.42 11.71 3.27
C LEU A 39 3.80 12.36 3.45
N SER A 40 4.62 11.81 4.34
CA SER A 40 6.03 12.15 4.44
C SER A 40 6.84 11.49 3.31
N ASP A 41 8.07 11.96 3.07
CA ASP A 41 8.95 11.41 2.03
C ASP A 41 9.24 9.91 2.23
N ASP A 42 9.39 9.48 3.49
CA ASP A 42 9.55 8.07 3.88
C ASP A 42 8.30 7.24 3.52
N GLU A 43 7.11 7.77 3.80
CA GLU A 43 5.86 7.11 3.47
C GLU A 43 5.67 7.00 1.95
N ILE A 44 6.00 8.05 1.20
CA ILE A 44 5.94 8.06 -0.27
C ILE A 44 6.89 7.01 -0.86
N THR A 45 8.13 6.98 -0.38
CA THR A 45 9.15 6.02 -0.83
C THR A 45 8.70 4.59 -0.57
N SER A 46 8.27 4.31 0.67
CA SER A 46 7.80 2.99 1.07
C SER A 46 6.51 2.58 0.36
N LEU A 47 5.60 3.52 0.07
CA LEU A 47 4.39 3.24 -0.71
C LEU A 47 4.73 2.76 -2.12
N ALA A 48 5.71 3.38 -2.76
CA ALA A 48 6.18 2.98 -4.09
C ALA A 48 6.83 1.59 -4.08
N GLU A 49 7.57 1.26 -3.03
CA GLU A 49 8.13 -0.10 -2.83
C GLU A 49 7.02 -1.13 -2.64
N ILE A 50 6.06 -0.87 -1.75
CA ILE A 50 4.91 -1.75 -1.48
C ILE A 50 4.10 -1.99 -2.77
N GLU A 51 3.89 -0.95 -3.58
CA GLU A 51 3.18 -1.06 -4.86
C GLU A 51 3.92 -1.98 -5.85
N ARG A 52 5.25 -1.84 -5.96
CA ARG A 52 6.08 -2.71 -6.81
C ARG A 52 5.98 -4.18 -6.41
N GLU A 53 5.87 -4.45 -5.12
CA GLU A 53 5.81 -5.80 -4.58
C GLU A 53 4.42 -6.46 -4.70
N TYR A 54 3.40 -5.76 -5.20
CA TYR A 54 2.03 -6.31 -5.33
C TYR A 54 1.93 -7.58 -6.17
N THR A 55 2.55 -7.59 -7.36
CA THR A 55 2.54 -8.77 -8.24
C THR A 55 3.56 -9.81 -7.76
N ARG A 56 4.76 -9.33 -7.38
CA ARG A 56 5.87 -10.17 -6.93
C ARG A 56 5.55 -10.94 -5.66
N SER A 57 4.68 -10.43 -4.81
CA SER A 57 4.26 -11.10 -3.56
C SER A 57 3.29 -12.26 -3.72
N ARG A 58 2.87 -12.57 -4.95
CA ARG A 58 1.91 -13.63 -5.25
C ARG A 58 2.41 -14.66 -6.24
N TYR A 59 3.29 -14.25 -7.15
CA TYR A 59 3.73 -15.10 -8.24
C TYR A 59 5.23 -15.32 -8.15
N TYR A 60 5.63 -16.56 -8.44
CA TYR A 60 7.04 -16.88 -8.65
C TYR A 60 7.57 -16.04 -9.80
N THR A 61 8.69 -15.38 -9.57
CA THR A 61 9.45 -14.67 -10.59
C THR A 61 10.84 -15.30 -10.69
N PRO A 62 11.52 -15.27 -11.84
CA PRO A 62 12.85 -15.85 -11.97
C PRO A 62 13.79 -15.38 -10.84
N GLY A 63 14.31 -16.32 -10.05
CA GLY A 63 15.20 -16.03 -8.92
C GLY A 63 14.52 -15.49 -7.66
N PHE A 64 13.18 -15.56 -7.53
CA PHE A 64 12.48 -15.12 -6.33
C PHE A 64 11.18 -15.91 -6.06
N ASN A 65 11.11 -16.51 -4.87
CA ASN A 65 9.96 -17.19 -4.32
C ASN A 65 9.22 -16.28 -3.32
N PRO A 66 7.96 -15.88 -3.60
CA PRO A 66 7.20 -14.96 -2.74
C PRO A 66 6.92 -15.47 -1.32
N PHE A 67 7.04 -16.77 -1.09
CA PHE A 67 6.74 -17.38 0.20
C PHE A 67 7.97 -17.52 1.11
N THR A 68 9.19 -17.48 0.54
CA THR A 68 10.43 -17.74 1.29
C THR A 68 11.45 -16.62 1.19
N ASP A 69 11.41 -15.81 0.13
CA ASP A 69 12.55 -14.93 -0.21
C ASP A 69 12.36 -13.48 0.26
N TYR A 70 11.20 -13.14 0.83
CA TYR A 70 11.06 -11.86 1.53
C TYR A 70 11.86 -11.88 2.83
N ARG A 71 12.76 -10.91 2.97
CA ARG A 71 13.41 -10.65 4.25
C ARG A 71 12.39 -10.09 5.23
N ARG A 72 12.41 -10.63 6.44
CA ARG A 72 11.51 -10.22 7.52
C ARG A 72 11.60 -8.72 7.81
N GLU A 73 12.82 -8.19 7.88
CA GLU A 73 13.10 -6.77 8.17
C GLU A 73 12.43 -5.82 7.16
N ASP A 74 12.45 -6.16 5.87
CA ASP A 74 11.80 -5.36 4.83
C ASP A 74 10.28 -5.35 5.02
N VAL A 75 9.70 -6.53 5.29
CA VAL A 75 8.26 -6.68 5.49
C VAL A 75 7.80 -5.95 6.75
N GLU A 76 8.56 -6.02 7.83
CA GLU A 76 8.26 -5.29 9.08
C GLU A 76 8.34 -3.77 8.87
N ARG A 77 9.36 -3.27 8.16
CA ARG A 77 9.44 -1.85 7.79
C ARG A 77 8.23 -1.40 6.99
N TRP A 78 7.86 -2.14 5.94
CA TRP A 78 6.68 -1.83 5.12
C TRP A 78 5.39 -1.91 5.93
N TYR A 79 5.28 -2.87 6.85
CA TYR A 79 4.11 -3.01 7.71
C TYR A 79 3.92 -1.80 8.62
N GLU A 80 4.98 -1.32 9.26
CA GLU A 80 4.89 -0.14 10.13
C GLU A 80 4.54 1.13 9.35
N VAL A 81 5.07 1.30 8.14
CA VAL A 81 4.68 2.41 7.27
C VAL A 81 3.21 2.29 6.86
N ALA A 82 2.78 1.09 6.43
CA ALA A 82 1.40 0.84 6.04
C ALA A 82 0.42 1.13 7.17
N LYS A 83 0.78 0.77 8.40
CA LYS A 83 0.00 1.07 9.61
C LYS A 83 -0.15 2.57 9.83
N ARG A 84 0.91 3.37 9.65
CA ARG A 84 0.84 4.84 9.73
C ARG A 84 -0.10 5.41 8.67
N ILE A 85 0.06 4.99 7.42
CA ILE A 85 -0.81 5.43 6.31
C ILE A 85 -2.26 5.04 6.57
N TYR A 86 -2.52 3.79 6.95
CA TYR A 86 -3.85 3.31 7.31
C TYR A 86 -4.48 4.14 8.43
N THR A 87 -3.71 4.47 9.48
CA THR A 87 -4.18 5.30 10.59
C THR A 87 -4.56 6.71 10.12
N LYS A 88 -3.74 7.32 9.25
CA LYS A 88 -4.05 8.62 8.64
C LYS A 88 -5.34 8.57 7.81
N VAL A 89 -5.51 7.52 7.01
CA VAL A 89 -6.74 7.30 6.23
C VAL A 89 -7.94 7.16 7.16
N GLY A 90 -7.82 6.37 8.22
CA GLY A 90 -8.87 6.16 9.22
C GLY A 90 -9.30 7.42 9.96
N GLY A 91 -8.38 8.37 10.19
CA GLY A 91 -8.71 9.67 10.77
C GLY A 91 -9.40 10.65 9.81
N LEU A 92 -9.54 10.30 8.53
CA LEU A 92 -10.18 11.13 7.49
C LEU A 92 -11.50 10.55 6.98
N LEU A 93 -11.86 9.34 7.42
CA LEU A 93 -13.14 8.67 7.15
C LEU A 93 -14.23 9.25 8.03
#